data_AF-A0A1Q3A5B5-F1
#
_entry.id   AF-A0A1Q3A5B5-F1
#
_cell.length_a   1.000
_cell.length_b   1.000
_cell.length_c   1.000
_cell.angle_alpha   90.00
_cell.angle_beta   90.00
_cell.angle_gamma   90.00
#
_symmetry.space_group_name_H-M   'P 1'
#
loop_
_entity.id
_entity.type
_entity.pdbx_description
1 polymer ?
#
loop_
_entity_poly.entity_id
_entity_poly.type
_entity_poly.pdbx_seq_one_letter_code
_entity_poly.pdbx_strand_id
1 'polypeptide(L)'
;MFFNSIVGLGSRSAFASFGGFNSSSLVFTRNLMKTHKGTAKRWKKTADGFKRGKAGRNHGNVGWSRRSLKVLSGKTPAHESHIQRLRRLLPY
;
A
#
# COMPACT_ATOMS: atom_id res chain seq x y z
N MET A 1 67.70 31.56 20.98
CA MET A 1 68.83 30.63 21.15
C MET A 1 68.30 29.35 21.80
N PHE A 2 68.64 28.22 21.18
CA PHE A 2 68.53 26.82 21.63
C PHE A 2 67.17 26.12 21.68
N PHE A 3 66.99 25.32 20.63
CA PHE A 3 66.24 24.07 20.51
C PHE A 3 66.55 23.09 21.66
N ASN A 4 65.57 22.25 22.05
CA ASN A 4 65.57 20.85 21.62
C ASN A 4 64.31 20.07 22.04
N SER A 5 63.94 19.20 21.11
CA SER A 5 62.86 18.21 21.12
C SER A 5 63.15 17.03 22.06
N ILE A 6 62.13 16.20 22.32
CA ILE A 6 62.17 14.74 22.10
C ILE A 6 60.74 14.20 22.01
N VAL A 7 60.61 13.32 21.03
CA VAL A 7 59.51 12.51 20.51
C VAL A 7 58.85 11.56 21.52
N GLY A 8 57.59 11.19 21.24
CA GLY A 8 57.27 9.76 21.16
C GLY A 8 55.94 9.27 21.78
N LEU A 9 55.34 8.35 21.00
CA LEU A 9 54.34 7.33 21.33
C LEU A 9 52.86 7.71 21.17
N GLY A 10 52.29 7.13 20.12
CA GLY A 10 50.89 7.19 19.79
C GLY A 10 50.02 6.33 20.68
N SER A 11 48.72 6.59 20.58
CA SER A 11 47.67 5.67 20.95
C SER A 11 46.64 5.75 19.85
N ARG A 12 46.66 4.76 18.96
CA ARG A 12 45.58 4.52 18.01
C ARG A 12 44.35 4.16 18.85
N SER A 13 43.45 5.12 19.06
CA SER A 13 42.12 4.81 19.56
C SER A 13 41.42 4.00 18.48
N ALA A 14 41.37 2.69 18.69
CA ALA A 14 40.50 1.79 17.96
C ALA A 14 39.08 2.34 18.09
N PHE A 15 38.56 2.93 17.02
CA PHE A 15 37.14 3.22 16.90
C PHE A 15 36.43 1.87 16.98
N ALA A 16 35.82 1.64 18.14
CA ALA A 16 35.05 0.45 18.43
C ALA A 16 34.06 0.18 17.29
N SER A 17 34.01 -1.08 16.85
CA SER A 17 32.95 -1.60 15.99
C SER A 17 31.59 -1.13 16.51
N PHE A 18 30.96 -0.20 15.79
CA PHE A 18 29.52 0.02 15.87
C PHE A 18 28.81 -1.15 15.18
N GLY A 19 28.91 -2.33 15.79
CA GLY A 19 27.99 -3.43 15.57
C GLY A 19 26.64 -3.06 16.16
N GLY A 20 25.96 -2.09 15.54
CA GLY A 20 24.60 -1.72 15.86
C GLY A 20 23.69 -2.90 15.56
N PHE A 21 23.36 -3.64 16.61
CA PHE A 21 22.36 -4.70 16.62
C PHE A 21 21.07 -4.12 16.02
N ASN A 22 20.77 -4.47 14.77
CA ASN A 22 19.53 -4.07 14.11
C ASN A 22 18.40 -4.87 14.74
N SER A 23 17.93 -4.40 15.89
CA SER A 23 16.75 -4.93 16.57
C SER A 23 15.55 -4.58 15.69
N SER A 24 15.29 -5.42 14.69
CA SER A 24 14.03 -5.46 13.95
C SER A 24 12.91 -6.03 14.84
N SER A 25 12.86 -5.60 16.10
CA SER A 25 11.79 -5.90 17.02
C SER A 25 10.86 -4.70 17.04
N LEU A 26 9.69 -4.91 16.46
CA LEU A 26 8.37 -4.62 17.04
C LEU A 26 7.35 -4.78 15.90
N VAL A 27 6.94 -6.03 15.62
CA VAL A 27 5.69 -6.26 14.89
C VAL A 27 4.57 -5.79 15.82
N PHE A 28 4.24 -4.50 15.77
CA PHE A 28 3.05 -3.96 16.41
C PHE A 28 1.82 -4.48 15.64
N THR A 29 1.35 -5.67 15.99
CA THR A 29 0.04 -6.16 15.55
C THR A 29 -1.04 -5.35 16.27
N ARG A 30 -1.36 -4.17 15.73
CA ARG A 30 -2.56 -3.46 16.17
C ARG A 30 -3.78 -4.31 15.82
N ASN A 31 -4.66 -4.57 16.78
CA ASN A 31 -5.95 -5.28 16.60
C ASN A 31 -7.00 -4.47 15.79
N LEU A 32 -6.56 -3.45 15.04
CA LEU A 32 -7.42 -2.68 14.15
C LEU A 32 -7.76 -3.48 12.90
N MET A 33 -9.02 -3.40 12.48
CA MET A 33 -9.45 -3.97 11.20
C MET A 33 -8.60 -3.41 10.05
N LYS A 34 -8.27 -4.26 9.09
CA LYS A 34 -7.54 -3.88 7.88
C LYS A 34 -8.50 -3.81 6.70
N THR A 35 -8.37 -2.78 5.88
CA THR A 35 -9.12 -2.67 4.64
C THR A 35 -8.68 -3.76 3.65
N HIS A 36 -9.64 -4.49 3.09
CA HIS A 36 -9.35 -5.48 2.05
C HIS A 36 -8.90 -4.79 0.75
N LYS A 37 -7.59 -4.81 0.47
CA LYS A 37 -6.97 -4.04 -0.62
C LYS A 37 -7.51 -4.40 -2.00
N GLY A 38 -7.80 -5.68 -2.26
CA GLY A 38 -8.37 -6.13 -3.53
C GLY A 38 -9.75 -5.54 -3.81
N THR A 39 -10.57 -5.37 -2.76
CA THR A 39 -11.89 -4.75 -2.84
C THR A 39 -11.74 -3.23 -3.00
N ALA A 40 -10.87 -2.61 -2.21
CA ALA A 40 -10.63 -1.16 -2.26
C ALA A 40 -10.14 -0.67 -3.63
N LYS A 41 -9.38 -1.49 -4.36
CA LYS A 41 -8.95 -1.17 -5.73
C LYS A 41 -10.11 -1.12 -6.74
N ARG A 42 -11.18 -1.90 -6.50
CA ARG A 42 -12.28 -2.11 -7.47
C ARG A 42 -13.53 -1.32 -7.12
N TRP A 43 -13.78 -1.10 -5.83
CA TRP A 43 -14.96 -0.45 -5.29
C TRP A 43 -14.60 0.88 -4.65
N LYS A 44 -15.44 1.89 -4.87
CA LYS A 44 -15.33 3.20 -4.24
C LYS A 44 -16.56 3.46 -3.38
N LYS A 45 -16.35 3.88 -2.13
CA LYS A 45 -17.41 4.33 -1.21
C LYS A 45 -18.02 5.64 -1.72
N THR A 46 -19.33 5.76 -1.66
CA THR A 46 -20.11 6.98 -1.88
C THR A 46 -20.81 7.36 -0.58
N ALA A 47 -21.57 8.47 -0.54
CA ALA A 47 -22.31 8.87 0.67
C ALA A 47 -23.21 7.71 1.17
N ASP A 48 -24.02 7.14 0.27
CA ASP A 48 -25.04 6.16 0.67
C ASP A 48 -24.67 4.69 0.36
N GLY A 49 -23.52 4.45 -0.29
CA GLY A 49 -23.22 3.11 -0.81
C GLY A 49 -21.85 2.95 -1.45
N PHE A 50 -21.80 2.13 -2.51
CA PHE A 50 -20.57 1.81 -3.23
C PHE A 50 -20.80 1.80 -4.74
N LYS A 51 -19.75 2.13 -5.50
CA LYS A 51 -19.73 2.04 -6.97
C LYS A 51 -18.51 1.31 -7.50
N ARG A 52 -18.65 0.65 -8.66
CA ARG A 52 -17.57 -0.04 -9.39
C ARG A 52 -17.59 0.27 -10.88
N GLY A 53 -16.51 -0.06 -11.59
CA GLY A 53 -16.52 -0.15 -13.06
C GLY A 53 -17.33 -1.35 -13.54
N LYS A 54 -17.97 -1.24 -14.71
CA LYS A 54 -18.64 -2.37 -15.37
C LYS A 54 -17.60 -3.33 -15.98
N ALA A 55 -17.93 -4.62 -16.00
CA ALA A 55 -17.04 -5.66 -16.55
C ALA A 55 -17.30 -5.87 -18.05
N GLY A 56 -16.39 -6.60 -18.73
CA GLY A 56 -16.61 -7.07 -20.09
C GLY A 56 -16.11 -6.13 -21.21
N ARG A 57 -15.32 -5.09 -20.90
CA ARG A 57 -14.84 -4.12 -21.91
C ARG A 57 -13.35 -4.21 -22.25
N ASN A 58 -12.67 -5.29 -21.85
CA ASN A 58 -11.20 -5.38 -21.96
C ASN A 58 -10.71 -5.98 -23.29
N HIS A 59 -11.21 -7.16 -23.68
CA HIS A 59 -10.83 -7.87 -24.90
C HIS A 59 -12.03 -8.61 -25.50
N GLY A 60 -11.89 -9.19 -26.70
CA GLY A 60 -12.93 -10.03 -27.32
C GLY A 60 -14.17 -9.29 -27.85
N ASN A 61 -14.05 -7.99 -28.10
CA ASN A 61 -15.18 -7.12 -28.48
C ASN A 61 -15.35 -6.97 -30.01
N VAL A 62 -14.63 -7.77 -30.81
CA VAL A 62 -14.72 -7.72 -32.28
C VAL A 62 -16.11 -8.20 -32.71
N GLY A 63 -16.73 -7.50 -33.66
CA GLY A 63 -18.09 -7.80 -34.14
C GLY A 63 -19.22 -7.29 -33.24
N TRP A 64 -18.93 -6.74 -32.06
CA TRP A 64 -19.94 -6.16 -31.19
C TRP A 64 -20.31 -4.74 -31.64
N SER A 65 -21.60 -4.41 -31.62
CA SER A 65 -22.05 -3.07 -31.95
C SER A 65 -21.57 -2.04 -30.93
N ARG A 66 -21.32 -0.80 -31.38
CA ARG A 66 -20.96 0.31 -30.49
C ARG A 66 -22.00 0.53 -29.39
N ARG A 67 -23.28 0.28 -29.67
CA ARG A 67 -24.37 0.43 -28.71
C ARG A 67 -24.26 -0.59 -27.57
N SER A 68 -24.03 -1.86 -27.89
CA SER A 68 -23.81 -2.92 -26.87
C SER A 68 -22.60 -2.58 -25.99
N LEU A 69 -21.51 -2.18 -26.63
CA LEU A 69 -20.28 -1.81 -25.97
C LEU A 69 -20.37 -0.55 -25.08
N LYS A 70 -21.26 0.38 -25.41
CA LYS A 70 -21.53 1.58 -24.59
C LYS A 70 -22.17 1.20 -23.25
N VAL A 71 -23.02 0.17 -23.21
CA VAL A 71 -23.68 -0.30 -21.97
C VAL A 71 -22.66 -0.82 -20.95
N LEU A 72 -21.58 -1.45 -21.43
CA LEU A 72 -20.48 -1.97 -20.61
C LEU A 72 -19.47 -0.90 -20.18
N SER A 73 -19.63 0.35 -20.63
CA SER A 73 -18.78 1.47 -20.23
C SER A 73 -19.31 2.15 -18.96
N GLY A 74 -18.41 2.82 -18.24
CA GLY A 74 -18.73 3.64 -17.09
C GLY A 74 -18.80 2.89 -15.75
N LYS A 75 -19.43 3.54 -14.77
CA LYS A 75 -19.55 3.07 -13.39
C LYS A 75 -21.00 2.64 -13.10
N THR A 76 -21.15 1.67 -12.21
CA THR A 76 -22.46 1.18 -11.74
C THR A 76 -22.47 1.13 -10.21
N PRO A 77 -23.62 1.42 -9.56
CA PRO A 77 -23.76 1.20 -8.12
C PRO A 77 -23.67 -0.29 -7.76
N ALA A 78 -23.41 -0.56 -6.49
CA ALA A 78 -23.51 -1.90 -5.91
C ALA A 78 -24.96 -2.37 -5.87
N HIS A 79 -25.19 -3.64 -6.18
CA HIS A 79 -26.47 -4.31 -5.93
C HIS A 79 -26.68 -4.52 -4.43
N GLU A 80 -27.93 -4.51 -3.93
CA GLU A 80 -28.22 -4.54 -2.49
C GLU A 80 -27.59 -5.75 -1.79
N SER A 81 -27.60 -6.91 -2.46
CA SER A 81 -27.03 -8.17 -1.94
C SER A 81 -25.54 -8.09 -1.59
N HIS A 82 -24.79 -7.14 -2.15
CA HIS A 82 -23.36 -6.99 -1.89
C HIS A 82 -23.03 -5.95 -0.83
N ILE A 83 -23.97 -5.06 -0.50
CA ILE A 83 -23.71 -3.89 0.35
C ILE A 83 -23.21 -4.32 1.73
N GLN A 84 -23.86 -5.30 2.36
CA GLN A 84 -23.49 -5.77 3.68
C GLN A 84 -22.06 -6.33 3.72
N ARG A 85 -21.67 -7.11 2.69
CA ARG A 85 -20.32 -7.66 2.57
C ARG A 85 -19.28 -6.56 2.33
N LEU A 86 -19.59 -5.57 1.50
CA LEU A 86 -18.68 -4.46 1.22
C LEU A 86 -18.39 -3.61 2.46
N ARG A 87 -19.40 -3.35 3.31
CA ARG A 87 -19.22 -2.64 4.59
C ARG A 87 -18.24 -3.35 5.54
N ARG A 88 -18.24 -4.69 5.55
CA ARG A 88 -17.30 -5.48 6.37
C ARG A 88 -15.87 -5.45 5.81
N LEU A 89 -15.73 -5.46 4.49
CA LEU A 89 -14.41 -5.48 3.82
C LEU A 89 -13.74 -4.10 3.79
N LEU A 90 -14.54 -3.03 3.81
CA LEU A 90 -14.11 -1.64 3.72
C LEU A 90 -14.61 -0.86 4.96
N PRO A 91 -13.99 -1.07 6.14
CA PRO A 91 -14.45 -0.48 7.40
C PRO A 91 -14.19 1.03 7.53
N TYR A 92 -13.31 1.60 6.71
CA TYR A 92 -12.95 3.02 6.69
C TYR A 92 -13.48 3.65 5.40
#